data_AF-A0A1X7AER8-F1
#
_entry.id   AF-A0A1X7AER8-F1
#
_cell.length_a   1.000
_cell.length_b   1.000
_cell.length_c   1.000
_cell.angle_alpha   90.00
_cell.angle_beta   90.00
_cell.angle_gamma   90.00
#
_symmetry.space_group_name_H-M   'P 1'
#
loop_
_entity.id
_entity.type
_entity.pdbx_description
1 polymer ?
#
loop_
_entity_poly.entity_id
_entity_poly.type
_entity_poly.pdbx_seq_one_letter_code
_entity_poly.pdbx_strand_id
1 'polypeptide(L)'
;MPSGGSYTVTGFYGNHRGHRCEVIVFEHRPGYYWHCVKGSVNVNLSTVKPEEGCHVERDTHDIDMFTAGSPIHTEEELIEAIAR
;
A
#
# COMPACT_ATOMS: atom_id res chain seq x y z
N MET A 1 16.61 -9.25 -7.76
CA MET A 1 16.13 -8.41 -6.64
C MET A 1 15.40 -7.24 -7.26
N PRO A 2 14.11 -7.03 -6.99
CA PRO A 2 13.45 -5.78 -7.39
C PRO A 2 14.20 -4.59 -6.79
N SER A 3 14.43 -3.55 -7.59
CA SER A 3 15.26 -2.40 -7.24
C SER A 3 14.47 -1.19 -6.73
N GLY A 4 13.20 -1.36 -6.39
CA GLY A 4 12.39 -0.28 -5.83
C GLY A 4 12.42 -0.27 -4.30
N GLY A 5 12.20 0.92 -3.74
CA GLY A 5 12.18 1.14 -2.30
C GLY A 5 10.82 0.83 -1.68
N SER A 6 10.83 0.45 -0.41
CA SER A 6 9.66 0.52 0.45
C SER A 6 9.70 1.81 1.28
N TYR A 7 8.52 2.27 1.69
CA TYR A 7 8.35 3.41 2.57
C TYR A 7 6.94 3.39 3.18
N THR A 8 6.74 4.16 4.25
CA THR A 8 5.46 4.35 4.90
C THR A 8 5.07 5.83 4.83
N VAL A 9 3.82 6.13 4.48
CA VAL A 9 3.26 7.50 4.49
C VAL A 9 2.06 7.60 5.41
N THR A 10 1.77 8.80 5.90
CA THR A 10 0.45 9.07 6.49
C THR A 10 -0.56 9.35 5.38
N GLY A 11 -1.69 8.66 5.39
CA GLY A 11 -2.80 8.88 4.46
C GLY A 11 -4.16 8.88 5.15
N PHE A 12 -5.21 8.71 4.35
CA PHE A 12 -6.59 8.62 4.78
C PHE A 12 -7.29 7.42 4.14
N TYR A 13 -8.21 6.80 4.89
CA TYR A 13 -9.05 5.70 4.43
C TYR A 13 -10.52 5.92 4.82
N GLY A 14 -11.46 5.40 4.01
CA GLY A 14 -12.90 5.41 4.26
C GLY A 14 -13.66 6.65 3.77
N ASN A 15 -14.99 6.57 3.73
CA ASN A 15 -15.77 7.37 2.79
C ASN A 15 -16.15 8.83 3.17
N HIS A 16 -16.06 9.27 4.43
CA HIS A 16 -16.69 10.57 4.80
C HIS A 16 -15.97 11.50 5.77
N ARG A 17 -14.92 11.04 6.49
CA ARG A 17 -14.11 11.92 7.35
C ARG A 17 -12.60 11.67 7.27
N GLY A 18 -12.15 10.80 6.37
CA GLY A 18 -10.75 10.39 6.25
C GLY A 18 -10.19 9.91 7.59
N HIS A 19 -10.28 8.63 7.89
CA HIS A 19 -9.56 8.12 9.05
C HIS A 19 -8.07 8.16 8.73
N ARG A 20 -7.33 9.00 9.45
CA ARG A 20 -5.87 9.08 9.33
C ARG A 20 -5.31 7.69 9.59
N CYS A 21 -4.50 7.20 8.66
CA CYS A 21 -3.89 5.88 8.70
C CYS A 21 -2.43 5.95 8.23
N GLU A 22 -1.69 4.88 8.50
CA GLU A 22 -0.39 4.65 7.89
C GLU A 22 -0.58 3.75 6.66
N VAL A 23 0.01 4.13 5.54
CA VAL A 23 -0.01 3.36 4.29
C VAL A 23 1.41 2.88 4.02
N ILE A 24 1.58 1.56 4.00
CA ILE A 24 2.86 0.91 3.72
C ILE A 24 2.91 0.68 2.21
N VAL A 25 4.02 1.07 1.58
CA VAL A 25 4.18 1.03 0.13
C VAL A 25 5.47 0.30 -0.23
N PHE A 26 5.41 -0.49 -1.29
CA PHE A 26 6.56 -1.11 -1.93
C PHE A 26 6.50 -0.91 -3.44
N GLU A 27 7.49 -0.21 -4.00
CA GLU A 27 7.65 -0.12 -5.44
C GLU A 27 8.31 -1.40 -5.97
N HIS A 28 7.52 -2.35 -6.46
CA HIS A 28 8.06 -3.63 -6.93
C HIS A 28 8.86 -3.50 -8.23
N ARG A 29 8.43 -2.60 -9.12
CA ARG A 29 9.13 -2.20 -10.34
C ARG A 29 8.79 -0.73 -10.64
N PRO A 30 9.60 -0.02 -11.43
CA PRO A 30 9.38 1.42 -11.69
C PRO A 30 7.94 1.73 -12.11
N GLY A 31 7.26 2.56 -11.30
CA GLY A 31 5.88 2.98 -11.54
C GLY A 31 4.79 1.96 -11.15
N TYR A 32 5.12 0.94 -10.37
CA TYR A 32 4.17 -0.05 -9.85
C TYR A 32 4.32 -0.18 -8.33
N TYR A 33 3.30 0.28 -7.61
CA TYR A 33 3.29 0.45 -6.17
C TYR A 33 2.29 -0.49 -5.54
N TRP A 34 2.79 -1.56 -4.93
CA TRP A 34 1.99 -2.33 -4.00
C TRP A 34 1.88 -1.55 -2.70
N HIS A 35 0.68 -1.51 -2.14
CA HIS A 35 0.45 -0.78 -0.91
C HIS A 35 -0.66 -1.41 -0.09
N CYS A 36 -0.64 -1.15 1.21
CA CYS A 36 -1.70 -1.55 2.12
C CYS A 36 -1.84 -0.53 3.25
N VAL A 37 -3.03 -0.43 3.82
CA VAL A 37 -3.22 0.26 5.09
C VAL A 37 -2.62 -0.60 6.20
N LYS A 38 -1.80 -0.02 7.07
CA LYS A 38 -1.19 -0.75 8.19
C LYS A 38 -2.24 -1.41 9.08
N GLY A 39 -2.06 -2.70 9.35
CA GLY A 39 -3.01 -3.57 10.05
C GLY A 39 -4.12 -4.14 9.16
N SER A 40 -4.12 -3.83 7.85
CA SER A 40 -5.02 -4.43 6.87
C SER A 40 -4.46 -5.75 6.34
N VAL A 41 -5.36 -6.58 5.83
CA VAL A 41 -5.03 -7.77 5.02
C VAL A 41 -5.14 -7.49 3.51
N ASN A 42 -5.75 -6.38 3.12
CA ASN A 42 -5.92 -6.04 1.72
C ASN A 42 -4.67 -5.34 1.20
N VAL A 43 -4.09 -5.91 0.15
CA VAL A 43 -2.91 -5.41 -0.53
C VAL A 43 -3.30 -5.06 -1.96
N ASN A 44 -3.06 -3.82 -2.35
CA ASN A 44 -3.51 -3.23 -3.60
C ASN A 44 -2.30 -2.84 -4.45
N LEU A 45 -2.39 -3.01 -5.76
CA LEU A 45 -1.39 -2.54 -6.71
C LEU A 45 -1.91 -1.31 -7.42
N SER A 46 -1.08 -0.29 -7.52
CA SER A 46 -1.38 0.95 -8.21
C SER A 46 -0.23 1.36 -9.15
N THR A 47 -0.54 2.15 -10.17
CA THR A 47 0.46 2.88 -10.99
C THR A 47 0.69 4.31 -10.55
N VAL A 48 -0.08 4.79 -9.57
CA VAL A 48 0.04 6.10 -8.93
C VAL A 48 0.78 5.93 -7.62
N LYS A 49 1.83 6.73 -7.42
CA LYS A 49 2.62 6.70 -6.21
C LYS A 49 1.78 7.22 -5.03
N PRO A 50 1.57 6.44 -3.95
CA PRO A 50 0.97 6.98 -2.73
C PRO A 50 1.93 7.98 -2.07
N GLU A 51 1.43 9.18 -1.76
CA GLU A 51 2.20 10.25 -1.13
C GLU A 51 1.57 10.70 0.19
N GLU A 52 2.29 11.52 0.97
CA GLU A 52 1.77 12.07 2.22
C GLU A 52 0.43 12.80 2.02
N GLY A 53 -0.55 12.46 2.86
CA GLY A 53 -1.89 12.99 2.80
C GLY A 53 -2.81 12.37 1.75
N CYS A 54 -2.36 11.32 1.03
CA CYS A 54 -3.18 10.66 0.03
C CYS A 54 -4.42 10.00 0.65
N HIS A 55 -5.51 9.97 -0.11
CA HIS A 55 -6.67 9.17 0.18
C HIS A 55 -6.55 7.83 -0.55
N VAL A 56 -6.19 6.77 0.16
CA VAL A 56 -5.78 5.49 -0.44
C VAL A 56 -6.85 4.85 -1.32
N GLU A 57 -8.14 5.11 -1.09
CA GLU A 57 -9.22 4.56 -1.94
C GLU A 57 -9.54 5.41 -3.18
N ARG A 58 -9.07 6.66 -3.22
CA ARG A 58 -9.46 7.64 -4.25
C ARG A 58 -8.32 8.05 -5.16
N ASP A 59 -7.12 8.15 -4.58
CA ASP A 59 -5.96 8.76 -5.24
C ASP A 59 -5.04 7.70 -5.87
N THR A 60 -5.09 6.44 -5.42
CA THR A 60 -4.17 5.40 -5.89
C THR A 60 -4.65 4.71 -7.18
N HIS A 61 -5.93 4.69 -7.54
CA HIS A 61 -6.39 4.02 -8.77
C HIS A 61 -5.88 2.56 -8.91
N ASP A 62 -6.37 1.68 -8.04
CA ASP A 62 -5.89 0.31 -7.98
C ASP A 62 -6.16 -0.49 -9.28
N ILE A 63 -5.15 -1.21 -9.74
CA ILE A 63 -5.17 -2.03 -10.97
C ILE A 63 -5.10 -3.54 -10.70
N ASP A 64 -4.72 -3.94 -9.48
CA ASP A 64 -4.73 -5.32 -9.01
C ASP A 64 -4.88 -5.36 -7.48
N MET A 65 -5.28 -6.49 -6.91
CA MET A 65 -5.35 -6.68 -5.47
C MET A 65 -5.25 -8.15 -5.06
N PHE A 66 -4.74 -8.39 -3.86
CA PHE A 66 -4.86 -9.68 -3.18
C PHE A 66 -5.06 -9.49 -1.67
N THR A 67 -5.44 -10.57 -1.00
CA THR A 67 -5.59 -10.60 0.46
C THR A 67 -4.45 -11.42 1.07
N ALA A 68 -3.65 -10.80 1.94
CA ALA A 68 -2.58 -11.46 2.67
C ALA A 68 -3.13 -12.44 3.72
N GLY A 69 -2.34 -13.45 4.09
CA GLY A 69 -2.73 -14.44 5.10
C GLY A 69 -2.80 -13.90 6.54
N SER A 70 -2.22 -12.73 6.79
CA SER A 70 -2.21 -12.03 8.08
C SER A 70 -2.15 -10.51 7.87
N PRO A 71 -2.59 -9.70 8.85
CA PRO A 71 -2.45 -8.25 8.79
C PRO A 71 -0.99 -7.81 8.56
N ILE A 72 -0.81 -6.78 7.72
CA ILE A 72 0.51 -6.22 7.38
C ILE A 72 0.79 -4.98 8.23
N HIS A 73 1.86 -5.00 8.99
CA HIS A 73 2.30 -3.97 9.94
C HIS A 73 3.63 -3.32 9.56
N THR A 74 4.47 -3.99 8.76
CA THR A 74 5.76 -3.45 8.31
C THR A 74 5.97 -3.54 6.80
N GLU A 75 6.97 -2.81 6.31
CA GLU A 75 7.41 -2.84 4.92
C GLU A 75 7.92 -4.23 4.51
N GLU A 76 8.67 -4.90 5.39
CA GLU A 76 9.15 -6.26 5.16
C GLU A 76 7.99 -7.25 5.02
N GLU A 77 6.97 -7.16 5.87
CA GLU A 77 5.79 -8.03 5.78
C GLU A 77 5.04 -7.84 4.46
N LEU A 78 4.97 -6.61 3.95
CA LEU A 78 4.40 -6.34 2.62
C LEU A 78 5.21 -7.00 1.51
N ILE A 79 6.54 -6.84 1.54
CA ILE A 79 7.45 -7.44 0.55
C ILE A 79 7.34 -8.98 0.57
N GLU A 80 7.31 -9.58 1.76
CA GLU A 80 7.13 -11.02 1.93
C GLU A 80 5.77 -11.51 1.40
N ALA A 81 4.70 -10.75 1.62
CA ALA A 81 3.38 -11.10 1.13
C ALA A 81 3.30 -11.12 -0.41
N ILE A 82 3.99 -10.19 -1.08
CA ILE A 82 4.03 -10.08 -2.55
C ILE A 82 4.91 -11.16 -3.20
N ALA A 83 5.92 -11.66 -2.49
CA ALA A 83 6.86 -12.65 -3.00
C ALA A 83 6.35 -14.10 -2.97
N ARG A 84 5.16 -14.34 -2.42
CA ARG A 84 4.52 -15.66 -2.30
C ARG A 84 3.72 -16.02 -3.56
#